data_AF-A0A101QNM8-F1
#
_entry.id   AF-A0A101QNM8-F1
#
_cell.length_a   1.000
_cell.length_b   1.000
_cell.length_c   1.000
_cell.angle_alpha   90.00
_cell.angle_beta   90.00
_cell.angle_gamma   90.00
#
_symmetry.space_group_name_H-M   'P 1'
#
loop_
_entity.id
_entity.type
_entity.pdbx_description
1 polymer ?
#
loop_
_entity_poly.entity_id
_entity_poly.type
_entity_poly.pdbx_seq_one_letter_code
_entity_poly.pdbx_strand_id
1 'polypeptide(L)'
;MTEAETMRRVVAILTQATEMAAAPVDEIGGERYAAQAELVAEFVVEAMRPGTVAPAGTSPQAVAAAVAASFQDRLGALVACFSAAFASLAHHHDNGDTGTSSADVLRRLALQVESNDPA
;
A
#
# COMPACT_ATOMS: atom_id res chain seq x y z
N MET A 1 1.01 7.92 -9.81
CA MET A 1 1.53 6.82 -8.98
C MET A 1 1.72 5.61 -9.87
N THR A 2 2.94 5.08 -9.90
CA THR A 2 3.24 3.81 -10.57
C THR A 2 2.98 2.62 -9.63
N GLU A 3 3.02 1.40 -10.16
CA GLU A 3 2.89 0.18 -9.35
C GLU A 3 4.06 0.06 -8.37
N ALA A 4 5.29 0.33 -8.84
CA ALA A 4 6.47 0.40 -7.98
C ALA A 4 6.35 1.44 -6.84
N GLU A 5 5.79 2.61 -7.12
CA GLU A 5 5.57 3.64 -6.09
C GLU A 5 4.55 3.20 -5.04
N THR A 6 3.50 2.50 -5.47
CA THR A 6 2.47 1.92 -4.60
C THR A 6 3.07 0.85 -3.69
N MET A 7 3.87 -0.07 -4.25
CA MET A 7 4.52 -1.14 -3.49
C MET A 7 5.50 -0.59 -2.44
N ARG A 8 6.33 0.42 -2.78
CA ARG A 8 7.23 1.06 -1.80
C ARG A 8 6.47 1.64 -0.60
N ARG A 9 5.33 2.27 -0.85
CA ARG A 9 4.49 2.84 0.21
C ARG A 9 3.87 1.76 1.09
N VAL A 10 3.40 0.66 0.50
CA VAL A 10 2.91 -0.51 1.24
C VAL A 10 4.00 -1.12 2.13
N VAL A 11 5.22 -1.27 1.60
CA VAL A 11 6.37 -1.79 2.37
C VAL A 11 6.73 -0.89 3.53
N ALA A 12 6.70 0.44 3.35
CA ALA A 12 6.90 1.39 4.44
C ALA A 12 5.84 1.23 5.54
N ILE A 13 4.55 1.14 5.17
CA ILE A 13 3.45 0.93 6.12
C ILE A 13 3.61 -0.38 6.91
N LEU A 14 3.97 -1.47 6.23
CA LEU A 14 4.16 -2.78 6.86
C LEU A 14 5.41 -2.84 7.75
N THR A 15 6.47 -2.11 7.39
CA THR A 15 7.66 -1.97 8.23
C THR A 15 7.29 -1.27 9.54
N GLN A 16 6.58 -0.14 9.45
CA GLN A 16 6.10 0.58 10.63
C GLN A 16 5.13 -0.26 11.48
N ALA A 17 4.26 -1.05 10.84
CA ALA A 17 3.38 -2.00 11.53
C ALA A 17 4.17 -3.04 12.34
N THR A 18 5.30 -3.51 11.79
CA THR A 18 6.17 -4.49 12.45
C THR A 18 6.88 -3.88 13.65
N GLU A 19 7.37 -2.65 13.54
CA GLU A 19 7.97 -1.90 14.66
C GLU A 19 6.95 -1.66 15.78
N MET A 20 5.70 -1.37 15.43
CA MET A 20 4.60 -1.22 16.39
C MET A 20 4.22 -2.54 17.07
N ALA A 21 4.22 -3.66 16.34
CA ALA A 21 3.94 -4.98 16.90
C ALA A 21 5.06 -5.49 17.83
N ALA A 22 6.29 -5.01 17.64
CA ALA A 22 7.42 -5.29 18.53
C ALA A 22 7.41 -4.44 19.82
N ALA A 23 6.58 -3.38 19.88
CA ALA A 23 6.40 -2.59 21.08
C ALA A 23 5.58 -3.37 22.12
N PRO A 24 5.87 -3.22 23.43
CA PRO A 24 5.09 -3.88 24.48
C PRO A 24 3.61 -3.50 24.38
N VAL A 25 2.71 -4.46 24.62
CA VAL A 25 1.25 -4.31 24.44
C VAL A 25 0.68 -3.11 25.22
N ASP A 26 1.30 -2.70 26.33
CA ASP A 26 0.95 -1.50 27.11
C ASP A 26 1.24 -0.17 26.38
N GLU A 27 2.10 -0.17 25.36
CA GLU A 27 2.40 0.97 24.51
C GLU A 27 1.66 0.96 23.16
N ILE A 28 0.89 -0.10 22.87
CA ILE A 28 -0.02 -0.16 21.72
C ILE A 28 -1.30 0.60 22.11
N GLY A 29 -1.13 1.89 22.43
CA GLY A 29 -2.20 2.83 22.73
C GLY A 29 -2.83 3.37 21.44
N GLY A 30 -4.07 3.85 21.55
CA GLY A 30 -4.87 4.34 20.42
C GLY A 30 -4.19 5.42 19.56
N GLU A 31 -3.24 6.19 20.11
CA GLU A 31 -2.49 7.21 19.37
C GLU A 31 -1.58 6.62 18.29
N ARG A 32 -0.92 5.50 18.57
CA ARG A 32 -0.03 4.82 17.61
C ARG A 32 -0.84 4.16 16.47
N TYR A 33 -1.97 3.54 16.82
CA TYR A 33 -2.91 3.01 15.83
C TYR A 33 -3.54 4.13 14.99
N ALA A 34 -3.89 5.26 15.61
CA ALA A 34 -4.40 6.44 14.90
C ALA A 34 -3.37 7.01 13.91
N ALA A 35 -2.09 7.12 14.29
CA ALA A 35 -1.03 7.57 13.40
C ALA A 35 -0.83 6.63 12.19
N GLN A 36 -0.95 5.32 12.40
CA GLN A 36 -0.91 4.35 11.30
C GLN A 36 -2.14 4.45 10.39
N ALA A 37 -3.32 4.62 10.97
CA ALA A 37 -4.55 4.86 10.21
C ALA A 37 -4.48 6.17 9.42
N GLU A 38 -3.81 7.20 9.96
CA GLU A 38 -3.57 8.48 9.30
C GLU A 38 -2.60 8.33 8.11
N LEU A 39 -1.51 7.59 8.25
CA LEU A 39 -0.61 7.27 7.14
C LEU A 39 -1.30 6.50 6.01
N VAL A 40 -2.17 5.54 6.36
CA VAL A 40 -3.00 4.81 5.39
C VAL A 40 -4.00 5.76 4.74
N ALA A 41 -4.64 6.65 5.51
CA ALA A 41 -5.58 7.63 4.99
C ALA A 41 -4.89 8.64 4.06
N GLU A 42 -3.72 9.17 4.40
CA GLU A 42 -2.92 10.03 3.53
C GLU A 42 -2.52 9.31 2.25
N PHE A 43 -2.10 8.05 2.34
CA PHE A 43 -1.77 7.26 1.17
C PHE A 43 -2.98 7.04 0.26
N VAL A 44 -4.15 6.74 0.84
CA VAL A 44 -5.40 6.64 0.10
C VAL A 44 -5.76 7.99 -0.54
N VAL A 45 -5.64 9.11 0.18
CA VAL A 45 -5.93 10.46 -0.35
C VAL A 45 -4.97 10.82 -1.49
N GLU A 46 -3.68 10.52 -1.36
CA GLU A 46 -2.66 10.72 -2.38
C GLU A 46 -2.95 9.87 -3.62
N ALA A 47 -3.20 8.58 -3.41
CA ALA A 47 -3.65 7.66 -4.44
C ALA A 47 -4.99 8.09 -5.02
N MET A 48 -5.78 8.91 -4.32
CA MET A 48 -7.08 9.40 -4.76
C MET A 48 -7.06 10.78 -5.38
N ARG A 49 -5.90 11.44 -5.44
CA ARG A 49 -5.83 12.77 -6.04
C ARG A 49 -6.25 12.67 -7.52
N PRO A 50 -7.33 13.37 -7.93
CA PRO A 50 -7.76 13.34 -9.32
C PRO A 50 -6.67 13.98 -10.16
N GLY A 51 -6.09 13.20 -11.09
CA GLY A 51 -5.14 13.71 -12.08
C GLY A 51 -5.85 14.34 -13.29
N THR A 52 -7.18 14.31 -13.31
CA THR A 52 -7.98 14.67 -14.47
C THR A 52 -8.62 16.04 -14.28
N VAL A 53 -8.08 17.03 -14.97
CA VAL A 53 -8.80 18.27 -15.26
C VAL A 53 -9.86 17.92 -16.30
N ALA A 54 -11.14 17.98 -15.93
CA ALA A 54 -12.22 17.75 -16.87
C ALA A 54 -12.32 18.93 -17.87
N PRO A 55 -12.41 18.68 -19.19
CA PRO A 55 -12.63 19.73 -20.16
C PRO A 55 -13.89 20.55 -19.84
N ALA A 56 -13.86 21.84 -20.16
CA ALA A 56 -15.03 22.70 -20.01
C ALA A 56 -16.22 22.14 -20.81
N GLY A 57 -17.39 22.03 -20.17
CA GLY A 57 -18.60 21.45 -20.77
C GLY A 57 -18.80 19.95 -20.52
N THR A 58 -17.89 19.29 -19.80
CA THR A 58 -18.11 17.89 -19.36
C THR A 58 -19.28 17.83 -18.37
N SER A 59 -20.22 16.90 -18.57
CA SER A 59 -21.35 16.74 -17.66
C SER A 59 -20.89 16.26 -16.29
N PRO A 60 -21.56 16.67 -15.18
CA PRO A 60 -21.23 16.19 -13.84
C PRO A 60 -21.21 14.66 -13.73
N GLN A 61 -22.08 13.96 -14.45
CA GLN A 61 -22.16 12.50 -14.46
C GLN A 61 -20.93 11.87 -15.12
N ALA A 62 -20.42 12.45 -16.21
CA ALA A 62 -19.23 11.97 -16.88
C ALA A 62 -17.97 12.19 -16.03
N VAL A 63 -17.89 13.32 -15.31
CA VAL A 63 -16.83 13.55 -14.32
C VAL A 63 -16.90 12.51 -13.19
N ALA A 64 -18.09 12.27 -12.63
CA ALA A 64 -18.27 11.29 -11.57
C ALA A 64 -17.88 9.86 -12.00
N ALA A 65 -18.25 9.45 -13.22
CA ALA A 65 -17.88 8.15 -13.76
C ALA A 65 -16.36 8.01 -13.95
N ALA A 66 -15.69 9.05 -14.46
CA ALA A 66 -14.24 9.05 -14.64
C ALA A 66 -13.49 8.98 -13.30
N VAL A 67 -13.97 9.70 -12.28
CA VAL A 67 -13.43 9.64 -10.92
C VAL A 67 -13.63 8.24 -10.32
N ALA A 68 -14.82 7.65 -10.48
CA ALA A 68 -15.11 6.31 -9.98
C ALA A 68 -14.22 5.23 -10.64
N ALA A 69 -14.05 5.29 -11.96
CA ALA A 69 -13.17 4.35 -12.68
C ALA A 69 -11.71 4.48 -12.23
N SER A 70 -11.19 5.71 -12.15
CA SER A 70 -9.83 5.95 -11.65
C SER A 70 -9.67 5.50 -10.19
N PHE A 71 -10.73 5.52 -9.39
CA PHE A 71 -10.68 5.01 -8.02
C PHE A 71 -10.59 3.48 -7.98
N GLN A 72 -11.39 2.80 -8.81
CA GLN A 72 -11.41 1.34 -8.87
C GLN A 72 -10.03 0.77 -9.24
N ASP A 73 -9.36 1.34 -10.24
CA ASP A 73 -8.03 0.87 -10.67
C ASP A 73 -6.99 1.02 -9.56
N ARG A 74 -6.97 2.18 -8.90
CA ARG A 74 -5.97 2.49 -7.86
C ARG A 74 -6.23 1.72 -6.58
N LEU A 75 -7.49 1.56 -6.17
CA LEU A 75 -7.87 0.72 -5.04
C LEU A 75 -7.53 -0.75 -5.32
N GLY A 76 -7.75 -1.22 -6.56
CA GLY A 76 -7.33 -2.55 -7.00
C GLY A 76 -5.83 -2.78 -6.87
N ALA A 77 -5.01 -1.84 -7.35
CA ALA A 77 -3.56 -1.91 -7.23
C ALA A 77 -3.08 -1.95 -5.76
N LEU A 78 -3.72 -1.16 -4.89
CA LEU A 78 -3.43 -1.13 -3.46
C LEU A 78 -3.74 -2.48 -2.79
N VAL A 79 -4.92 -3.04 -3.03
CA VAL A 79 -5.31 -4.37 -2.52
C VAL A 79 -4.39 -5.46 -3.04
N ALA A 80 -4.00 -5.40 -4.32
CA ALA A 80 -3.07 -6.35 -4.91
C ALA A 80 -1.69 -6.30 -4.23
N CYS A 81 -1.15 -5.11 -3.94
CA CYS A 81 0.12 -4.95 -3.25
C CYS A 81 0.10 -5.53 -1.83
N PHE A 82 -0.95 -5.23 -1.05
CA PHE A 82 -1.11 -5.82 0.29
C PHE A 82 -1.28 -7.34 0.24
N SER A 83 -2.02 -7.86 -0.74
CA SER A 83 -2.21 -9.30 -0.93
C SER A 83 -0.90 -10.01 -1.28
N ALA A 84 -0.08 -9.40 -2.15
CA ALA A 84 1.24 -9.92 -2.51
C ALA A 84 2.20 -9.92 -1.31
N ALA A 85 2.22 -8.83 -0.53
CA ALA A 85 3.02 -8.73 0.69
C ALA A 85 2.63 -9.80 1.71
N PHE A 86 1.33 -9.98 1.95
CA PHE A 86 0.82 -11.02 2.84
C PHE A 86 1.20 -12.43 2.35
N ALA A 87 0.97 -12.73 1.07
CA ALA A 87 1.28 -14.05 0.52
C ALA A 87 2.78 -14.39 0.60
N SER A 88 3.65 -13.40 0.38
CA SER A 88 5.10 -13.58 0.48
C SER A 88 5.54 -13.87 1.93
N LEU A 89 4.98 -13.15 2.90
CA LEU A 89 5.22 -13.40 4.32
C LEU A 89 4.68 -14.76 4.76
N ALA A 90 3.46 -15.11 4.37
CA ALA A 90 2.85 -16.41 4.67
C ALA A 90 3.69 -17.56 4.09
N HIS A 91 4.15 -17.43 2.85
CA HIS A 91 5.01 -18.44 2.22
C HIS A 91 6.31 -18.68 3.01
N HIS A 92 7.00 -17.63 3.44
CA HIS A 92 8.22 -17.79 4.25
C HIS A 92 7.93 -18.41 5.63
N HIS A 93 6.84 -18.00 6.27
CA HIS A 93 6.40 -18.56 7.55
C HIS A 93 6.05 -20.05 7.44
N ASP A 94 5.25 -20.42 6.45
CA ASP A 94 4.73 -21.79 6.29
C ASP A 94 5.82 -22.79 5.89
N ASN A 95 6.90 -22.33 5.24
CA ASN A 95 8.08 -23.15 4.95
C ASN A 95 9.06 -23.25 6.13
N GLY A 96 8.77 -22.61 7.27
CA GLY A 96 9.63 -22.63 8.45
C GLY A 96 10.98 -21.93 8.26
N ASP A 97 11.08 -20.99 7.31
CA ASP A 97 12.30 -20.22 7.08
C ASP A 97 12.46 -19.15 8.18
N THR A 98 13.04 -19.56 9.31
CA THR A 98 13.34 -18.67 10.44
C THR A 98 14.61 -17.86 10.24
N GLY A 99 15.36 -18.09 9.15
CA GLY A 99 16.60 -17.37 8.85
C GLY A 99 16.38 -16.03 8.15
N THR A 100 15.19 -15.82 7.60
CA THR A 100 14.80 -14.58 6.91
C THR A 100 13.84 -13.77 7.78
N SER A 101 14.14 -12.49 8.01
CA SER A 101 13.21 -11.61 8.72
C SER A 101 12.07 -11.14 7.81
N SER A 102 10.90 -10.80 8.38
CA SER A 102 9.78 -10.21 7.63
C SER A 102 10.20 -8.95 6.86
N ALA A 103 11.10 -8.14 7.43
CA ALA A 103 11.65 -6.96 6.76
C ALA A 103 12.45 -7.32 5.51
N ASP A 104 13.22 -8.42 5.54
CA ASP A 104 13.97 -8.90 4.37
C ASP A 104 13.04 -9.43 3.28
N VAL A 105 11.96 -10.12 3.66
CA VAL A 105 10.92 -10.57 2.70
C VAL A 105 10.27 -9.37 2.00
N LEU A 106 9.84 -8.36 2.77
CA LEU A 106 9.19 -7.16 2.22
C LEU A 106 10.14 -6.34 1.34
N ARG A 107 11.43 -6.24 1.71
CA ARG A 107 12.45 -5.57 0.89
C ARG A 107 12.67 -6.27 -0.45
N ARG A 108 12.76 -7.61 -0.45
CA ARG A 108 12.89 -8.40 -1.69
C ARG A 108 11.68 -8.20 -2.59
N LEU A 109 10.46 -8.20 -2.02
CA LEU A 109 9.24 -7.96 -2.78
C LEU A 109 9.25 -6.57 -3.45
N ALA A 110 9.67 -5.53 -2.72
CA ALA A 110 9.79 -4.19 -3.28
C ALA A 110 10.72 -4.15 -4.51
N LEU A 111 11.91 -4.75 -4.38
CA LEU A 111 12.93 -4.80 -5.45
C LEU A 111 12.44 -5.59 -6.67
N GLN A 112 11.64 -6.64 -6.45
CA GLN A 112 11.13 -7.50 -7.51
C GLN A 112 10.03 -6.80 -8.33
N VAL A 113 9.20 -5.98 -7.69
CA VAL A 113 8.24 -5.11 -8.41
C VAL A 113 8.98 -4.02 -9.18
N GLU A 114 9.98 -3.37 -8.59
CA GLU A 114 10.79 -2.35 -9.29
C GLU A 114 11.51 -2.90 -10.52
N SER A 115 11.94 -4.16 -10.49
CA SER A 115 12.60 -4.82 -11.62
C SER A 115 11.63 -5.18 -12.76
N ASN A 116 10.33 -5.26 -12.46
CA ASN A 116 9.27 -5.61 -13.41
C ASN A 116 8.50 -4.37 -13.93
N ASP A 117 8.73 -3.18 -13.38
CA ASP A 117 8.13 -1.91 -13.81
C ASP A 117 9.00 -1.33 -14.96
N PRO A 118 8.55 -1.37 -16.23
CA PRO A 118 9.30 -0.76 -17.32
C PRO A 118 9.26 0.77 -17.18
N ALA A 119 10.44 1.38 -17.12
CA ALA A 119 10.64 2.84 -17.03
C ALA A 119 9.92 3.63 -18.14
#